data_AF-A0A2D7IYR3-F1
#
_entry.id   AF-A0A2D7IYR3-F1
#
_cell.length_a   1.000
_cell.length_b   1.000
_cell.length_c   1.000
_cell.angle_alpha   90.00
_cell.angle_beta   90.00
_cell.angle_gamma   90.00
#
_symmetry.space_group_name_H-M   'P 1'
#
loop_
_entity.id
_entity.type
_entity.pdbx_description
1 polymer ?
#
loop_
_entity_poly.entity_id
_entity_poly.type
_entity_poly.pdbx_seq_one_letter_code
_entity_poly.pdbx_strand_id
1 'polypeptide(L)'
;MPITDNKKLVFLHLPKTGGTSLHDLIVDGVGKKNTSPERFNRLHEMDAEKFNEYKFFSGHYDWQNTLNIPGPKEYITFIREPKSRLLSLYYFWRSHRWEVIKRGNLKGPEVAKSHSLLEFLRYNEDGIPGNINNIMVKSLGRTINAQFETFGQRKELLDLARENLGQFRFVGFLEAMDKSITQAMDIVGLPFDGTIPHARNSAQFGSAEDKVHEKVEKEPMTPEIEAEIERHTEWDQKLYQIALIDHWKTVPYHTPIDINIANQAYRSSLTKGWYNLEPRGIWMNETRSAKLDIRVEGPSRGYLIMDFTTFLPNPGMENELTVLLNGEQVETHKVDGPDGRDFKLVLNISEKDFGKVAGHLSFEFKASKAFRPADHVDSDDVRQLSFKLLGLQYV
;
A
#
# COMPACT_ATOMS: atom_id res chain seq x y z
N MET A 1 -20.03 -13.25 10.06
CA MET A 1 -20.54 -14.62 9.84
C MET A 1 -19.33 -15.52 9.76
N PRO A 2 -19.30 -16.67 10.48
CA PRO A 2 -18.20 -17.62 10.40
C PRO A 2 -17.99 -18.07 8.95
N ILE A 3 -16.82 -18.62 8.62
CA ILE A 3 -16.60 -19.38 7.37
C ILE A 3 -17.79 -20.35 7.23
N THR A 4 -18.77 -19.97 6.41
CA THR A 4 -19.99 -20.76 6.26
C THR A 4 -19.60 -22.07 5.62
N ASP A 5 -20.20 -23.20 6.02
CA ASP A 5 -19.80 -24.56 5.61
C ASP A 5 -19.58 -24.75 4.10
N ASN A 6 -20.17 -23.88 3.26
CA ASN A 6 -20.12 -23.94 1.80
C ASN A 6 -19.04 -23.07 1.10
N LYS A 7 -18.21 -22.30 1.83
CA LYS A 7 -17.15 -21.47 1.20
C LYS A 7 -15.75 -21.83 1.71
N LYS A 8 -14.76 -21.73 0.83
CA LYS A 8 -13.33 -21.88 1.17
C LYS A 8 -12.71 -20.50 1.42
N LEU A 9 -11.98 -20.36 2.52
CA LEU A 9 -11.23 -19.14 2.80
C LEU A 9 -9.86 -19.22 2.13
N VAL A 10 -9.54 -18.23 1.30
CA VAL A 10 -8.25 -18.10 0.63
C VAL A 10 -7.55 -16.86 1.16
N PHE A 11 -6.50 -17.09 1.93
CA PHE A 11 -5.59 -16.04 2.34
C PHE A 11 -4.41 -15.97 1.35
N LEU A 12 -4.46 -14.99 0.45
CA LEU A 12 -3.35 -14.69 -0.45
C LEU A 12 -2.24 -14.01 0.36
N HIS A 13 -1.37 -14.81 0.96
CA HIS A 13 -0.35 -14.35 1.89
C HIS A 13 0.82 -13.77 1.11
N LEU A 14 0.86 -12.46 0.94
CA LEU A 14 1.99 -11.80 0.29
C LEU A 14 3.25 -11.85 1.16
N PRO A 15 4.44 -12.16 0.60
CA PRO A 15 5.66 -12.20 1.39
C PRO A 15 5.95 -10.86 2.09
N LYS A 16 6.29 -10.95 3.39
CA LYS A 16 6.74 -9.82 4.24
C LYS A 16 5.67 -8.76 4.53
N THR A 17 4.38 -9.13 4.48
CA THR A 17 3.24 -8.29 4.89
C THR A 17 2.65 -8.67 6.26
N GLY A 18 3.39 -9.41 7.08
CA GLY A 18 2.96 -9.83 8.43
C GLY A 18 1.91 -10.94 8.45
N GLY A 19 1.60 -11.55 7.30
CA GLY A 19 0.57 -12.59 7.20
C GLY A 19 0.85 -13.87 7.99
N THR A 20 2.03 -14.04 8.58
CA THR A 20 2.33 -15.24 9.34
C THR A 20 1.55 -15.32 10.66
N SER A 21 1.39 -14.21 11.38
CA SER A 21 0.60 -14.19 12.62
C SER A 21 -0.87 -14.47 12.34
N LEU A 22 -1.44 -13.87 11.27
CA LEU A 22 -2.81 -14.14 10.87
C LEU A 22 -3.01 -15.60 10.41
N HIS A 23 -2.04 -16.14 9.66
CA HIS A 23 -2.07 -17.54 9.26
C HIS A 23 -2.17 -18.46 10.48
N ASP A 24 -1.28 -18.28 11.46
CA ASP A 24 -1.24 -19.12 12.66
C ASP A 24 -2.58 -19.04 13.43
N LEU A 25 -3.13 -17.82 13.61
CA LEU A 25 -4.44 -17.62 14.26
C LEU A 25 -5.60 -18.31 13.53
N ILE A 26 -5.66 -18.21 12.19
CA ILE A 26 -6.72 -18.86 11.41
C ILE A 26 -6.54 -20.38 11.44
N VAL A 27 -5.31 -20.89 11.39
CA VAL A 27 -5.02 -22.34 11.49
C VAL A 27 -5.46 -22.88 12.84
N ASP A 28 -5.24 -22.15 13.93
CA ASP A 28 -5.68 -22.55 15.27
C ASP A 28 -7.22 -22.60 15.37
N GLY A 29 -7.92 -21.65 14.74
CA GLY A 29 -9.38 -21.63 14.69
C GLY A 29 -10.02 -22.67 13.76
N VAL A 30 -9.46 -22.89 12.57
CA VAL A 30 -10.00 -23.80 11.53
C VAL A 30 -9.54 -25.25 11.73
N GLY A 31 -8.36 -25.43 12.35
CA GLY A 31 -7.71 -26.70 12.55
C GLY A 31 -6.79 -27.11 11.39
N LYS A 32 -5.62 -27.66 11.73
CA LYS A 32 -4.59 -28.09 10.76
C LYS A 32 -5.09 -29.07 9.70
N LYS A 33 -6.00 -29.98 10.06
CA LYS A 33 -6.58 -30.96 9.12
C LYS A 33 -7.42 -30.32 8.01
N ASN A 34 -8.00 -29.15 8.29
CA ASN A 34 -8.84 -28.40 7.35
C ASN A 34 -8.02 -27.33 6.60
N THR A 35 -6.70 -27.28 6.79
CA THR A 35 -5.80 -26.30 6.18
C THR A 35 -4.96 -26.98 5.10
N SER A 36 -4.97 -26.43 3.89
CA SER A 36 -4.13 -26.90 2.79
C SER A 36 -2.65 -26.85 3.17
N PRO A 37 -1.88 -27.94 2.97
CA PRO A 37 -0.45 -27.97 3.30
C PRO A 37 0.40 -27.19 2.29
N GLU A 38 -0.09 -27.01 1.06
CA GLU A 38 0.64 -26.29 0.04
C GLU A 38 0.71 -24.79 0.34
N ARG A 39 1.88 -24.17 0.15
CA ARG A 39 2.13 -22.75 0.51
C ARG A 39 2.97 -21.95 -0.49
N PHE A 40 3.44 -22.56 -1.58
CA PHE A 40 4.50 -22.02 -2.46
C PHE A 40 4.07 -21.88 -3.93
N ASN A 41 2.81 -21.51 -4.17
CA ASN A 41 2.26 -21.27 -5.51
C ASN A 41 2.18 -22.51 -6.42
N ARG A 42 2.02 -23.71 -5.85
CA ARG A 42 1.87 -24.97 -6.60
C ARG A 42 0.47 -25.57 -6.51
N LEU A 43 -0.55 -24.72 -6.36
CA LEU A 43 -1.94 -25.18 -6.33
C LEU A 43 -2.32 -25.91 -7.63
N HIS A 44 -1.77 -25.51 -8.77
CA HIS A 44 -1.97 -26.21 -10.04
C HIS A 44 -1.39 -27.65 -10.08
N GLU A 45 -0.50 -28.02 -9.16
CA GLU A 45 0.06 -29.36 -9.03
C GLU A 45 -0.78 -30.26 -8.08
N MET A 46 -1.77 -29.70 -7.38
CA MET A 46 -2.59 -30.46 -6.45
C MET A 46 -3.71 -31.23 -7.15
N ASP A 47 -3.97 -32.45 -6.68
CA ASP A 47 -5.10 -33.25 -7.15
C ASP A 47 -6.43 -32.57 -6.84
N ALA A 48 -7.33 -32.51 -7.84
CA ALA A 48 -8.65 -31.88 -7.72
C ALA A 48 -9.46 -32.37 -6.51
N GLU A 49 -9.35 -33.67 -6.18
CA GLU A 49 -10.07 -34.30 -5.07
C GLU A 49 -9.59 -33.79 -3.70
N LYS A 50 -8.28 -33.58 -3.55
CA LYS A 50 -7.67 -33.09 -2.28
C LYS A 50 -8.13 -31.69 -1.92
N PHE A 51 -8.50 -30.85 -2.89
CA PHE A 51 -9.00 -29.51 -2.60
C PHE A 51 -10.26 -29.49 -1.75
N ASN A 52 -11.06 -30.57 -1.75
CA ASN A 52 -12.31 -30.62 -0.99
C ASN A 52 -12.10 -31.01 0.48
N GLU A 53 -10.92 -31.50 0.83
CA GLU A 53 -10.53 -31.79 2.21
C GLU A 53 -10.23 -30.51 3.01
N TYR A 54 -9.90 -29.42 2.31
CA TYR A 54 -9.47 -28.17 2.94
C TYR A 54 -10.52 -27.06 2.86
N LYS A 55 -10.66 -26.34 3.97
CA LYS A 55 -11.50 -25.13 4.11
C LYS A 55 -10.66 -23.86 4.09
N PHE A 56 -9.37 -23.94 4.42
CA PHE A 56 -8.46 -22.80 4.45
C PHE A 56 -7.23 -23.04 3.55
N PHE A 57 -6.95 -22.07 2.69
CA PHE A 57 -5.79 -22.05 1.80
C PHE A 57 -4.97 -20.81 2.11
N SER A 58 -3.70 -20.97 2.47
CA SER A 58 -2.85 -19.83 2.79
C SER A 58 -1.41 -20.03 2.37
N GLY A 59 -0.99 -19.27 1.36
CA GLY A 59 0.33 -19.39 0.77
C GLY A 59 0.69 -18.16 -0.04
N HIS A 60 1.94 -18.15 -0.51
CA HIS A 60 2.50 -17.13 -1.39
C HIS A 60 2.01 -17.36 -2.82
N TYR A 61 0.69 -17.36 -3.01
CA TYR A 61 0.05 -17.62 -4.30
C TYR A 61 -0.02 -16.36 -5.14
N ASP A 62 -0.03 -16.52 -6.46
CA ASP A 62 -0.61 -15.54 -7.35
C ASP A 62 -2.10 -15.78 -7.58
N TRP A 63 -2.78 -14.75 -8.06
CA TRP A 63 -4.21 -14.76 -8.35
C TRP A 63 -4.59 -15.93 -9.24
N GLN A 64 -3.84 -16.14 -10.34
CA GLN A 64 -4.09 -17.23 -11.28
C GLN A 64 -4.09 -18.60 -10.61
N ASN A 65 -3.15 -18.87 -9.70
CA ASN A 65 -3.09 -20.14 -8.99
C ASN A 65 -4.28 -20.34 -8.04
N THR A 66 -4.80 -19.25 -7.44
CA THR A 66 -5.98 -19.37 -6.57
C THR A 66 -7.25 -19.78 -7.33
N LEU A 67 -7.30 -19.56 -8.65
CA LEU A 67 -8.42 -19.98 -9.49
C LEU A 67 -8.53 -21.51 -9.60
N ASN A 68 -7.44 -22.24 -9.34
CA ASN A 68 -7.45 -23.70 -9.30
C ASN A 68 -8.22 -24.25 -8.08
N ILE A 69 -8.46 -23.45 -7.04
CA ILE A 69 -9.24 -23.86 -5.88
C ILE A 69 -10.72 -23.95 -6.30
N PRO A 70 -11.34 -25.14 -6.32
CA PRO A 70 -12.71 -25.32 -6.80
C PRO A 70 -13.73 -24.83 -5.77
N GLY A 71 -14.89 -24.41 -6.28
CA GLY A 71 -16.04 -23.99 -5.48
C GLY A 71 -16.02 -22.51 -5.05
N PRO A 72 -17.02 -22.10 -4.25
CA PRO A 72 -17.12 -20.74 -3.72
C PRO A 72 -15.95 -20.39 -2.79
N LYS A 73 -15.40 -19.20 -2.96
CA LYS A 73 -14.23 -18.70 -2.23
C LYS A 73 -14.52 -17.35 -1.59
N GLU A 74 -13.89 -17.10 -0.45
CA GLU A 74 -13.74 -15.75 0.10
C GLU A 74 -12.24 -15.45 0.19
N TYR A 75 -11.85 -14.27 -0.27
CA TYR A 75 -10.46 -13.85 -0.34
C TYR A 75 -10.16 -12.85 0.76
N ILE A 76 -9.04 -13.06 1.45
CA ILE A 76 -8.44 -12.07 2.35
C ILE A 76 -6.96 -11.90 1.99
N THR A 77 -6.40 -10.73 2.24
CA THR A 77 -4.96 -10.46 2.05
C THR A 77 -4.48 -9.37 3.00
N PHE A 78 -3.16 -9.30 3.17
CA PHE A 78 -2.46 -8.22 3.85
C PHE A 78 -1.46 -7.61 2.88
N ILE A 79 -1.49 -6.29 2.76
CA ILE A 79 -0.51 -5.50 2.01
C ILE A 79 0.35 -4.68 2.98
N ARG A 80 1.42 -4.07 2.45
CA ARG A 80 2.40 -3.27 3.19
C ARG A 80 2.96 -2.21 2.27
N GLU A 81 3.41 -1.10 2.84
CA GLU A 81 4.22 -0.10 2.15
C GLU A 81 5.37 -0.78 1.37
N PRO A 82 5.45 -0.61 0.04
CA PRO A 82 6.34 -1.37 -0.82
C PRO A 82 7.84 -1.27 -0.50
N LYS A 83 8.37 -0.07 -0.19
CA LYS A 83 9.78 0.12 0.16
C LYS A 83 10.13 -0.67 1.42
N SER A 84 9.29 -0.54 2.44
CA SER A 84 9.39 -1.25 3.71
C SER A 84 9.30 -2.76 3.54
N ARG A 85 8.43 -3.24 2.64
CA ARG A 85 8.31 -4.66 2.28
C ARG A 85 9.61 -5.19 1.64
N LEU A 86 10.15 -4.47 0.66
CA LEU A 86 11.37 -4.85 -0.05
C LEU A 86 12.59 -4.87 0.89
N LEU A 87 12.77 -3.83 1.69
CA LEU A 87 13.83 -3.78 2.70
C LEU A 87 13.67 -4.90 3.74
N SER A 88 12.44 -5.18 4.17
CA SER A 88 12.17 -6.28 5.09
C SER A 88 12.50 -7.65 4.49
N LEU A 89 12.32 -7.85 3.19
CA LEU A 89 12.74 -9.06 2.48
C LEU A 89 14.27 -9.19 2.51
N TYR A 90 14.99 -8.16 2.06
CA TYR A 90 16.45 -8.17 2.00
C TYR A 90 17.07 -8.49 3.36
N TYR A 91 16.72 -7.72 4.40
CA TYR A 91 17.31 -7.92 5.73
C TYR A 91 16.89 -9.23 6.39
N PHE A 92 15.72 -9.77 6.06
CA PHE A 92 15.30 -11.10 6.49
C PHE A 92 16.11 -12.20 5.81
N TRP A 93 16.35 -12.10 4.51
CA TRP A 93 17.18 -13.08 3.79
C TRP A 93 18.64 -13.00 4.23
N ARG A 94 19.20 -11.79 4.34
CA ARG A 94 20.56 -11.54 4.84
C ARG A 94 20.79 -12.05 6.27
N SER A 95 19.74 -12.07 7.10
CA SER A 95 19.84 -12.53 8.48
C SER A 95 19.95 -14.04 8.63
N HIS A 96 19.69 -14.84 7.60
CA HIS A 96 19.85 -16.29 7.71
C HIS A 96 21.33 -16.64 7.97
N ARG A 97 21.58 -17.57 8.89
CA ARG A 97 22.94 -18.09 9.14
C ARG A 97 23.40 -18.95 7.96
N TRP A 98 24.70 -18.90 7.65
CA TRP A 98 25.29 -19.66 6.53
C TRP A 98 24.99 -21.16 6.59
N GLU A 99 25.01 -21.74 7.79
CA GLU A 99 24.67 -23.15 8.03
C GLU A 99 23.23 -23.51 7.65
N VAL A 100 22.27 -22.60 7.88
CA VAL A 100 20.88 -22.78 7.44
C VAL A 100 20.78 -22.63 5.92
N ILE A 101 21.43 -21.61 5.36
CA ILE A 101 21.45 -21.35 3.92
C ILE A 101 21.96 -22.59 3.16
N LYS A 102 23.11 -23.11 3.57
CA LYS A 102 23.73 -24.29 2.94
C LYS A 102 22.88 -25.54 3.08
N ARG A 103 22.36 -25.81 4.28
CA ARG A 103 21.50 -26.99 4.53
C ARG A 103 20.21 -26.95 3.73
N GLY A 104 19.61 -25.77 3.58
CA GLY A 104 18.33 -25.58 2.87
C GLY A 104 18.47 -25.27 1.38
N ASN A 105 19.70 -25.14 0.86
CA ASN A 105 19.96 -24.64 -0.50
C ASN A 105 19.19 -23.34 -0.82
N LEU A 106 19.23 -22.37 0.11
CA LEU A 106 18.39 -21.17 0.08
C LEU A 106 19.01 -20.05 -0.76
N LYS A 107 18.67 -19.99 -2.04
CA LYS A 107 19.31 -19.06 -2.98
C LYS A 107 19.09 -17.58 -2.67
N GLY A 108 17.86 -17.17 -2.34
CA GLY A 108 17.56 -15.79 -1.94
C GLY A 108 18.40 -15.29 -0.75
N PRO A 109 18.39 -16.03 0.38
CA PRO A 109 19.30 -15.80 1.50
C PRO A 109 20.79 -15.79 1.15
N GLU A 110 21.27 -16.72 0.32
CA GLU A 110 22.67 -16.73 -0.15
C GLU A 110 23.03 -15.42 -0.86
N VAL A 111 22.23 -14.99 -1.83
CA VAL A 111 22.49 -13.77 -2.61
C VAL A 111 22.43 -12.53 -1.70
N ALA A 112 21.39 -12.40 -0.87
CA ALA A 112 21.23 -11.26 0.04
C ALA A 112 22.33 -11.16 1.11
N LYS A 113 22.96 -12.30 1.47
CA LYS A 113 24.06 -12.33 2.43
C LYS A 113 25.43 -12.07 1.82
N SER A 114 25.61 -12.44 0.56
CA SER A 114 26.87 -12.24 -0.19
C SER A 114 27.02 -10.85 -0.81
N HIS A 115 25.94 -10.07 -0.92
CA HIS A 115 25.93 -8.79 -1.63
C HIS A 115 25.52 -7.65 -0.69
N SER A 116 25.99 -6.43 -0.93
CA SER A 116 25.40 -5.21 -0.34
C SER A 116 23.94 -5.03 -0.79
N LEU A 117 23.21 -4.11 -0.16
CA LEU A 117 21.82 -3.82 -0.53
C LEU A 117 21.75 -3.34 -1.98
N LEU A 118 22.65 -2.46 -2.40
CA LEU A 118 22.68 -1.95 -3.78
C LEU A 118 22.95 -3.07 -4.80
N GLU A 119 23.93 -3.92 -4.54
CA GLU A 119 24.26 -5.07 -5.40
C GLU A 119 23.11 -6.08 -5.45
N PHE A 120 22.44 -6.34 -4.32
CA PHE A 120 21.26 -7.21 -4.26
C PHE A 120 20.10 -6.67 -5.09
N LEU A 121 19.82 -5.37 -5.03
CA LEU A 121 18.76 -4.75 -5.83
C LEU A 121 19.08 -4.85 -7.34
N ARG A 122 20.35 -4.72 -7.71
CA ARG A 122 20.80 -4.86 -9.11
C ARG A 122 20.93 -6.32 -9.57
N TYR A 123 20.76 -7.29 -8.69
CA TYR A 123 20.89 -8.71 -9.00
C TYR A 123 19.70 -9.20 -9.84
N ASN A 124 19.97 -9.71 -11.05
CA ASN A 124 18.94 -10.04 -12.03
C ASN A 124 18.88 -11.53 -12.42
N GLU A 125 19.45 -12.41 -11.60
CA GLU A 125 19.55 -13.86 -11.85
C GLU A 125 18.76 -14.67 -10.80
N ASP A 126 18.75 -16.00 -10.95
CA ASP A 126 18.28 -16.97 -9.95
C ASP A 126 16.85 -16.75 -9.40
N GLY A 127 15.98 -16.13 -10.21
CA GLY A 127 14.59 -15.86 -9.83
C GLY A 127 14.42 -14.81 -8.73
N ILE A 128 15.50 -14.14 -8.31
CA ILE A 128 15.46 -13.02 -7.35
C ILE A 128 14.56 -11.88 -7.84
N PRO A 129 14.61 -11.47 -9.13
CA PRO A 129 13.69 -10.47 -9.68
C PRO A 129 12.21 -10.76 -9.42
N GLY A 130 11.82 -12.05 -9.38
CA GLY A 130 10.46 -12.49 -9.11
C GLY A 130 9.97 -12.20 -7.68
N ASN A 131 10.87 -11.96 -6.73
CA ASN A 131 10.54 -11.68 -5.32
C ASN A 131 10.62 -10.19 -4.96
N ILE A 132 11.26 -9.39 -5.81
CA ILE A 132 11.52 -7.96 -5.58
C ILE A 132 10.66 -7.05 -6.48
N ASN A 133 10.53 -7.37 -7.78
CA ASN A 133 9.92 -6.50 -8.79
C ASN A 133 8.40 -6.50 -8.71
N ASN A 134 7.82 -5.44 -8.13
CA ASN A 134 6.37 -5.17 -8.11
C ASN A 134 5.55 -6.43 -7.75
N ILE A 135 5.95 -7.10 -6.67
CA ILE A 135 5.43 -8.42 -6.32
C ILE A 135 3.96 -8.36 -5.93
N MET A 136 3.48 -7.27 -5.34
CA MET A 136 2.07 -7.16 -4.94
C MET A 136 1.19 -7.07 -6.18
N VAL A 137 1.54 -6.20 -7.13
CA VAL A 137 0.83 -6.06 -8.41
C VAL A 137 0.88 -7.35 -9.22
N LYS A 138 2.03 -8.04 -9.28
CA LYS A 138 2.12 -9.33 -9.98
C LYS A 138 1.28 -10.42 -9.35
N SER A 139 1.37 -10.57 -8.02
CA SER A 139 0.64 -11.60 -7.28
C SER A 139 -0.86 -11.37 -7.32
N LEU A 140 -1.31 -10.12 -7.20
CA LEU A 140 -2.74 -9.78 -7.20
C LEU A 140 -3.33 -9.66 -8.60
N GLY A 141 -2.54 -9.25 -9.59
CA GLY A 141 -3.02 -9.05 -10.95
C GLY A 141 -3.16 -10.33 -11.75
N ARG A 142 -2.10 -11.16 -11.80
CA ARG A 142 -2.10 -12.35 -12.67
C ARG A 142 -1.20 -13.46 -12.15
N THR A 143 0.10 -13.39 -12.45
CA THR A 143 1.10 -14.37 -12.01
C THR A 143 2.42 -13.71 -11.62
N ILE A 144 3.08 -14.25 -10.60
CA ILE A 144 4.38 -13.78 -10.11
C ILE A 144 5.49 -13.84 -11.17
N ASN A 145 5.37 -14.75 -12.13
CA ASN A 145 6.38 -15.00 -13.16
C ASN A 145 6.17 -14.15 -14.43
N ALA A 146 5.14 -13.31 -14.47
CA ALA A 146 4.86 -12.58 -15.68
C ALA A 146 5.91 -11.50 -15.97
N GLN A 147 6.36 -11.48 -17.22
CA GLN A 147 7.29 -10.49 -17.76
C GLN A 147 6.49 -9.40 -18.45
N PHE A 148 6.67 -8.16 -18.00
CA PHE A 148 5.94 -6.99 -18.51
C PHE A 148 6.91 -5.84 -18.73
N GLU A 149 7.41 -5.75 -19.95
CA GLU A 149 8.50 -4.83 -20.31
C GLU A 149 7.97 -3.47 -20.77
N THR A 150 6.74 -3.42 -21.26
CA THR A 150 6.11 -2.17 -21.74
C THR A 150 5.29 -1.48 -20.65
N PHE A 151 5.16 -0.16 -20.75
CA PHE A 151 4.29 0.61 -19.86
C PHE A 151 2.82 0.15 -19.92
N GLY A 152 2.30 -0.11 -21.13
CA GLY A 152 0.92 -0.57 -21.33
C GLY A 152 0.62 -1.88 -20.58
N GLN A 153 1.51 -2.86 -20.67
CA GLN A 153 1.40 -4.12 -19.95
C GLN A 153 1.46 -3.94 -18.42
N ARG A 154 2.33 -3.05 -17.92
CA ARG A 154 2.41 -2.76 -16.49
C ARG A 154 1.14 -2.08 -15.96
N LYS A 155 0.56 -1.16 -16.75
CA LYS A 155 -0.72 -0.53 -16.43
C LYS A 155 -1.86 -1.54 -16.43
N GLU A 156 -1.95 -2.41 -17.44
CA GLU A 156 -2.95 -3.48 -17.48
C GLU A 156 -2.87 -4.38 -16.24
N LEU A 157 -1.66 -4.75 -15.83
CA LEU A 157 -1.46 -5.55 -14.63
C LEU A 157 -1.88 -4.82 -13.35
N LEU A 158 -1.61 -3.52 -13.24
CA LEU A 158 -2.09 -2.70 -12.13
C LEU A 158 -3.63 -2.65 -12.09
N ASP A 159 -4.26 -2.46 -13.25
CA ASP A 159 -5.72 -2.42 -13.38
C ASP A 159 -6.33 -3.76 -12.95
N LEU A 160 -5.78 -4.89 -13.42
CA LEU A 160 -6.17 -6.24 -12.98
C LEU A 160 -5.95 -6.44 -11.48
N ALA A 161 -4.81 -6.02 -10.94
CA ALA A 161 -4.52 -6.15 -9.51
C ALA A 161 -5.52 -5.38 -8.66
N ARG A 162 -5.91 -4.17 -9.08
CA ARG A 162 -6.95 -3.37 -8.43
C ARG A 162 -8.32 -4.05 -8.50
N GLU A 163 -8.71 -4.53 -9.68
CA GLU A 163 -9.98 -5.23 -9.88
C GLU A 163 -10.09 -6.49 -9.03
N ASN A 164 -9.03 -7.29 -8.99
CA ASN A 164 -8.96 -8.49 -8.15
C ASN A 164 -8.99 -8.11 -6.67
N LEU A 165 -8.25 -7.07 -6.26
CA LEU A 165 -8.25 -6.59 -4.88
C LEU A 165 -9.65 -6.14 -4.42
N GLY A 166 -10.45 -5.56 -5.33
CA GLY A 166 -11.86 -5.21 -5.07
C GLY A 166 -12.78 -6.41 -4.80
N GLN A 167 -12.36 -7.64 -5.14
CA GLN A 167 -13.09 -8.87 -4.83
C GLN A 167 -12.73 -9.45 -3.45
N PHE A 168 -11.73 -8.90 -2.77
CA PHE A 168 -11.35 -9.36 -1.44
C PHE A 168 -12.41 -8.94 -0.43
N ARG A 169 -12.82 -9.90 0.41
CA ARG A 169 -13.66 -9.64 1.57
C ARG A 169 -12.94 -8.75 2.58
N PHE A 170 -11.61 -8.87 2.65
CA PHE A 170 -10.78 -8.06 3.53
C PHE A 170 -9.38 -7.82 2.97
N VAL A 171 -8.91 -6.58 3.11
CA VAL A 171 -7.54 -6.15 2.81
C VAL A 171 -6.99 -5.47 4.05
N GLY A 172 -6.04 -6.11 4.72
CA GLY A 172 -5.34 -5.59 5.88
C GLY A 172 -4.05 -4.84 5.52
N PHE A 173 -3.61 -3.95 6.41
CA PHE A 173 -2.36 -3.20 6.27
C PHE A 173 -1.42 -3.58 7.41
N LEU A 174 -0.16 -3.90 7.09
CA LEU A 174 0.82 -4.22 8.12
C LEU A 174 1.08 -3.04 9.06
N GLU A 175 1.00 -1.82 8.54
CA GLU A 175 1.16 -0.58 9.29
C GLU A 175 0.10 -0.43 10.40
N ALA A 176 -1.03 -1.12 10.26
CA ALA A 176 -2.08 -1.23 11.26
C ALA A 176 -2.33 -2.70 11.63
N MET A 177 -1.26 -3.49 11.83
CA MET A 177 -1.31 -4.94 12.00
C MET A 177 -2.35 -5.41 13.02
N ASP A 178 -2.32 -4.87 14.23
CA ASP A 178 -3.16 -5.36 15.32
C ASP A 178 -4.65 -5.14 15.05
N LYS A 179 -4.97 -3.95 14.55
CA LYS A 179 -6.31 -3.59 14.08
C LYS A 179 -6.73 -4.47 12.89
N SER A 180 -5.83 -4.67 11.92
CA SER A 180 -6.10 -5.46 10.73
C SER A 180 -6.34 -6.94 11.06
N ILE A 181 -5.58 -7.51 12.00
CA ILE A 181 -5.78 -8.89 12.47
C ILE A 181 -7.11 -9.00 13.20
N THR A 182 -7.42 -8.07 14.11
CA THR A 182 -8.68 -8.08 14.84
C THR A 182 -9.88 -8.03 13.88
N GLN A 183 -9.84 -7.14 12.89
CA GLN A 183 -10.87 -7.04 11.85
C GLN A 183 -10.94 -8.29 10.98
N ALA A 184 -9.80 -8.85 10.57
CA ALA A 184 -9.76 -10.08 9.79
C ALA A 184 -10.43 -11.24 10.55
N MET A 185 -10.10 -11.41 11.84
CA MET A 185 -10.68 -12.48 12.66
C MET A 185 -12.19 -12.33 12.84
N ASP A 186 -12.69 -11.10 13.03
CA ASP A 186 -14.13 -10.81 13.10
C ASP A 186 -14.85 -11.09 11.76
N ILE A 187 -14.25 -10.66 10.65
CA ILE A 187 -14.80 -10.86 9.30
C ILE A 187 -14.87 -12.35 8.92
N VAL A 188 -13.83 -13.11 9.31
CA VAL A 188 -13.74 -14.56 9.14
C VAL A 188 -14.66 -15.29 10.13
N GLY A 189 -14.99 -14.65 11.27
CA GLY A 189 -15.91 -15.14 12.28
C GLY A 189 -15.38 -16.33 13.07
N LEU A 190 -14.07 -16.37 13.34
CA LEU A 190 -13.44 -17.35 14.21
C LEU A 190 -13.28 -16.79 15.62
N PRO A 191 -13.35 -17.63 16.68
CA PRO A 191 -13.03 -17.20 18.03
C PRO A 191 -11.61 -16.62 18.09
N PHE A 192 -11.50 -15.43 18.66
CA PHE A 192 -10.24 -14.72 18.84
C PHE A 192 -10.30 -13.98 20.18
N ASP A 193 -9.32 -14.23 21.04
CA ASP A 193 -9.24 -13.69 22.40
C ASP A 193 -8.57 -12.31 22.47
N GLY A 194 -8.14 -11.78 21.33
CA GLY A 194 -7.39 -10.52 21.22
C GLY A 194 -5.87 -10.70 21.29
N THR A 195 -5.36 -11.90 21.55
CA THR A 195 -3.93 -12.15 21.70
C THR A 195 -3.26 -12.32 20.34
N ILE A 196 -2.44 -11.35 19.93
CA ILE A 196 -1.72 -11.40 18.65
C ILE A 196 -0.30 -11.93 18.86
N PRO A 197 0.10 -13.05 18.24
CA PRO A 197 1.46 -13.54 18.36
C PRO A 197 2.43 -12.64 17.58
N HIS A 198 3.26 -11.90 18.32
CA HIS A 198 4.36 -11.10 17.76
C HIS A 198 5.70 -11.85 17.65
N ALA A 199 5.68 -13.19 17.81
CA ALA A 199 6.86 -14.05 17.92
C ALA A 199 7.78 -14.11 16.67
N ARG A 200 7.45 -13.39 15.58
CA ARG A 200 8.26 -13.34 14.35
C ARG A 200 8.68 -11.91 13.98
N ASN A 201 8.92 -11.08 15.00
CA ASN A 201 9.49 -9.75 14.81
C ASN A 201 11.00 -9.85 14.52
N SER A 202 11.48 -9.14 13.50
CA SER A 202 12.92 -9.01 13.21
C SER A 202 13.75 -8.49 14.38
N ALA A 203 13.14 -7.84 15.37
CA ALA A 203 13.78 -7.43 16.61
C ALA A 203 14.32 -8.61 17.46
N GLN A 204 13.82 -9.83 17.23
CA GLN A 204 14.24 -11.04 17.95
C GLN A 204 15.37 -11.81 17.25
N PHE A 205 15.78 -11.38 16.05
CA PHE A 205 16.87 -12.03 15.30
C PHE A 205 18.19 -11.92 16.04
N GLY A 206 18.92 -13.03 16.13
CA GLY A 206 20.20 -13.09 16.85
C GLY A 206 20.05 -13.22 18.37
N SER A 207 18.85 -13.48 18.89
CA SER A 207 18.68 -13.93 20.28
C SER A 207 19.34 -15.31 20.48
N ALA A 208 19.66 -15.65 21.74
CA ALA A 208 20.33 -16.91 22.07
C ALA A 208 19.53 -18.16 21.64
N GLU A 209 18.21 -18.03 21.50
CA GLU A 209 17.30 -19.10 21.10
C GLU A 209 17.08 -19.18 19.58
N ASP A 210 17.34 -18.10 18.83
CA ASP A 210 17.19 -18.08 17.37
C ASP A 210 18.40 -18.73 16.69
N LYS A 211 18.25 -20.01 16.35
CA LYS A 211 19.26 -20.79 15.61
C LYS A 211 19.20 -20.57 14.09
N VAL A 212 18.24 -19.79 13.61
CA VAL A 212 17.99 -19.59 12.17
C VAL A 212 18.59 -18.29 11.68
N HIS A 213 18.40 -17.22 12.45
CA HIS A 213 18.83 -15.88 12.07
C HIS A 213 19.93 -15.34 12.99
N GLU A 214 20.65 -14.37 12.47
CA GLU A 214 21.62 -13.54 13.19
C GLU A 214 21.27 -12.07 13.02
N LYS A 215 21.81 -11.23 13.91
CA LYS A 215 21.58 -9.79 13.83
C LYS A 215 22.32 -9.22 12.62
N VAL A 216 21.63 -8.38 11.85
CA VAL A 216 22.18 -7.70 10.67
C VAL A 216 22.07 -6.21 10.85
N GLU A 217 23.17 -5.50 10.62
CA GLU A 217 23.16 -4.04 10.60
C GLU A 217 22.55 -3.52 9.31
N LYS A 218 21.74 -2.47 9.42
CA LYS A 218 21.12 -1.84 8.26
C LYS A 218 22.10 -0.89 7.60
N GLU A 219 22.28 -1.04 6.30
CA GLU A 219 23.06 -0.14 5.48
C GLU A 219 22.40 1.24 5.42
N PRO A 220 23.19 2.34 5.38
CA PRO A 220 22.65 3.67 5.19
C PRO A 220 21.97 3.78 3.81
N MET A 221 20.94 4.61 3.74
CA MET A 221 20.19 4.83 2.50
C MET A 221 20.95 5.84 1.63
N THR A 222 21.50 5.38 0.49
CA THR A 222 22.13 6.26 -0.51
C THR A 222 21.14 6.59 -1.63
N PRO A 223 21.34 7.68 -2.39
CA PRO A 223 20.47 8.02 -3.52
C PRO A 223 20.34 6.90 -4.56
N GLU A 224 21.40 6.13 -4.81
CA GLU A 224 21.38 5.00 -5.73
C GLU A 224 20.52 3.84 -5.20
N ILE A 225 20.57 3.58 -3.90
CA ILE A 225 19.71 2.57 -3.27
C ILE A 225 18.24 3.02 -3.36
N GLU A 226 17.96 4.30 -3.11
CA GLU A 226 16.60 4.83 -3.23
C GLU A 226 16.05 4.71 -4.65
N ALA A 227 16.86 5.04 -5.66
CA ALA A 227 16.47 4.93 -7.05
C ALA A 227 16.17 3.47 -7.47
N GLU A 228 16.99 2.50 -7.03
CA GLU A 228 16.71 1.10 -7.31
C GLU A 228 15.44 0.62 -6.59
N ILE A 229 15.26 0.96 -5.31
CA ILE A 229 14.04 0.63 -4.56
C ILE A 229 12.82 1.17 -5.30
N GLU A 230 12.82 2.45 -5.68
CA GLU A 230 11.71 3.08 -6.39
C GLU A 230 11.40 2.34 -7.71
N ARG A 231 12.43 1.99 -8.49
CA ARG A 231 12.29 1.19 -9.71
C ARG A 231 11.65 -0.18 -9.45
N HIS A 232 12.03 -0.85 -8.36
CA HIS A 232 11.50 -2.15 -7.98
C HIS A 232 10.06 -2.10 -7.46
N THR A 233 9.62 -0.95 -6.95
CA THR A 233 8.34 -0.80 -6.25
C THR A 233 7.35 0.17 -6.90
N GLU A 234 7.69 0.79 -8.02
CA GLU A 234 6.88 1.85 -8.68
C GLU A 234 5.38 1.51 -8.79
N TRP A 235 5.05 0.30 -9.22
CA TRP A 235 3.67 -0.13 -9.46
C TRP A 235 3.02 -0.65 -8.19
N ASP A 236 3.79 -1.32 -7.33
CA ASP A 236 3.34 -1.68 -5.98
C ASP A 236 2.97 -0.43 -5.17
N GLN A 237 3.67 0.69 -5.36
CA GLN A 237 3.36 1.98 -4.73
C GLN A 237 2.00 2.51 -5.17
N LYS A 238 1.74 2.50 -6.48
CA LYS A 238 0.45 2.90 -7.05
C LYS A 238 -0.68 2.02 -6.52
N LEU A 239 -0.49 0.70 -6.49
CA LEU A 239 -1.50 -0.22 -5.95
C LEU A 239 -1.75 0.00 -4.45
N TYR A 240 -0.68 0.14 -3.67
CA TYR A 240 -0.77 0.39 -2.23
C TYR A 240 -1.55 1.68 -1.94
N GLN A 241 -1.26 2.76 -2.67
CA GLN A 241 -1.99 4.02 -2.57
C GLN A 241 -3.48 3.86 -2.91
N ILE A 242 -3.80 3.15 -3.99
CA ILE A 242 -5.20 2.87 -4.38
C ILE A 242 -5.92 2.07 -3.28
N ALA A 243 -5.31 1.00 -2.79
CA ALA A 243 -5.87 0.15 -1.75
C ALA A 243 -6.09 0.93 -0.44
N LEU A 244 -5.13 1.80 -0.09
CA LEU A 244 -5.23 2.67 1.06
C LEU A 244 -6.45 3.57 0.92
N ILE A 245 -6.60 4.25 -0.23
CA ILE A 245 -7.75 5.11 -0.53
C ILE A 245 -9.08 4.36 -0.39
N ASP A 246 -9.19 3.18 -0.98
CA ASP A 246 -10.44 2.42 -0.97
C ASP A 246 -10.78 1.88 0.42
N HIS A 247 -9.78 1.49 1.21
CA HIS A 247 -9.96 1.19 2.64
C HIS A 247 -10.56 2.40 3.38
N TRP A 248 -10.00 3.60 3.19
CA TRP A 248 -10.45 4.80 3.89
C TRP A 248 -11.88 5.23 3.55
N LYS A 249 -12.35 5.02 2.32
CA LYS A 249 -13.74 5.30 1.95
C LYS A 249 -14.76 4.50 2.77
N THR A 250 -14.34 3.40 3.39
CA THR A 250 -15.23 2.47 4.10
C THR A 250 -15.16 2.56 5.62
N VAL A 251 -14.21 3.34 6.18
CA VAL A 251 -14.04 3.48 7.64
C VAL A 251 -14.72 4.76 8.13
N PRO A 252 -15.74 4.69 9.00
CA PRO A 252 -16.37 5.88 9.58
C PRO A 252 -15.39 6.59 10.53
N TYR A 253 -15.08 7.87 10.26
CA TYR A 253 -14.19 8.69 11.08
C TYR A 253 -14.81 9.03 12.45
N HIS A 254 -13.96 9.21 13.47
CA HIS A 254 -14.37 9.63 14.82
C HIS A 254 -13.77 10.99 15.26
N THR A 255 -12.90 11.61 14.47
CA THR A 255 -12.32 12.92 14.82
C THR A 255 -12.75 13.98 13.81
N PRO A 256 -13.41 15.07 14.24
CA PRO A 256 -13.61 16.24 13.38
C PRO A 256 -12.27 16.83 12.97
N ILE A 257 -12.07 17.04 11.67
CA ILE A 257 -10.93 17.82 11.17
C ILE A 257 -11.46 19.21 10.85
N ASP A 258 -11.00 20.21 11.60
CA ASP A 258 -11.30 21.61 11.31
C ASP A 258 -10.35 22.12 10.22
N ILE A 259 -10.94 22.59 9.13
CA ILE A 259 -10.20 23.06 7.96
C ILE A 259 -10.46 24.53 7.76
N ASN A 260 -9.38 25.30 7.82
CA ASN A 260 -9.39 26.72 7.55
C ASN A 260 -8.67 26.97 6.23
N ILE A 261 -9.39 27.55 5.26
CA ILE A 261 -8.81 27.86 3.97
C ILE A 261 -8.47 29.36 3.95
N ALA A 262 -7.20 29.67 4.18
CA ALA A 262 -6.71 31.04 4.20
C ALA A 262 -6.31 31.49 2.77
N ASN A 263 -7.28 31.97 1.98
CA ASN A 263 -7.13 32.92 0.86
C ASN A 263 -8.46 33.09 0.09
N GLN A 264 -8.76 34.29 -0.43
CA GLN A 264 -9.93 34.55 -1.29
C GLN A 264 -9.94 33.74 -2.61
N ALA A 265 -8.84 33.07 -2.94
CA ALA A 265 -8.68 32.22 -4.11
C ALA A 265 -9.43 30.88 -4.02
N TYR A 266 -9.99 30.53 -2.85
CA TYR A 266 -10.74 29.31 -2.64
C TYR A 266 -12.23 29.57 -2.34
N ARG A 267 -13.13 28.87 -3.04
CA ARG A 267 -14.53 28.69 -2.58
C ARG A 267 -14.66 27.34 -1.89
N SER A 268 -15.08 27.35 -0.62
CA SER A 268 -15.49 26.15 0.10
C SER A 268 -16.90 25.74 -0.32
N SER A 269 -17.09 24.53 -0.84
CA SER A 269 -18.41 23.89 -0.89
C SER A 269 -18.48 22.85 0.23
N LEU A 270 -18.87 23.29 1.42
CA LEU A 270 -19.28 22.37 2.48
C LEU A 270 -20.66 21.84 2.11
N THR A 271 -20.71 20.70 1.42
CA THR A 271 -21.99 20.03 1.17
C THR A 271 -22.50 19.47 2.50
N LYS A 272 -23.52 20.12 3.08
CA LYS A 272 -24.27 19.57 4.22
C LYS A 272 -25.07 18.36 3.73
N GLY A 273 -24.49 17.18 3.87
CA GLY A 273 -25.11 15.88 3.63
C GLY A 273 -24.47 14.84 4.56
N TRP A 274 -25.27 13.90 5.02
CA TRP A 274 -24.91 12.96 6.09
C TRP A 274 -23.65 12.13 5.76
N TYR A 275 -22.71 12.11 6.71
CA TYR A 275 -21.49 11.27 6.75
C TYR A 275 -20.50 11.41 5.59
N ASN A 276 -19.92 12.60 5.40
CA ASN A 276 -18.52 12.79 4.99
C ASN A 276 -18.25 14.29 4.97
N LEU A 277 -17.45 14.79 5.91
CA LEU A 277 -16.90 16.14 5.80
C LEU A 277 -15.80 16.09 4.72
N GLU A 278 -16.18 16.08 3.43
CA GLU A 278 -15.21 16.21 2.33
C GLU A 278 -14.91 17.70 2.13
N PRO A 279 -13.75 18.18 2.55
CA PRO A 279 -13.36 19.56 2.36
C PRO A 279 -12.93 19.68 0.90
N ARG A 280 -13.73 20.38 0.10
CA ARG A 280 -13.39 20.72 -1.29
C ARG A 280 -12.86 22.15 -1.33
N GLY A 281 -11.61 22.30 -1.76
CA GLY A 281 -11.04 23.59 -2.13
C GLY A 281 -10.94 23.71 -3.65
N ILE A 282 -11.44 24.80 -4.21
CA ILE A 282 -11.31 25.14 -5.64
C ILE A 282 -10.38 26.35 -5.78
N TRP A 283 -9.20 26.21 -6.39
CA TRP A 283 -8.29 27.32 -6.66
C TRP A 283 -8.76 28.07 -7.93
N MET A 284 -9.20 29.32 -7.75
CA MET A 284 -9.88 30.11 -8.81
C MET A 284 -9.22 31.47 -9.13
N ASN A 285 -7.92 31.66 -8.93
CA ASN A 285 -7.30 32.98 -9.14
C ASN A 285 -5.95 32.90 -9.86
N GLU A 286 -5.55 34.03 -10.46
CA GLU A 286 -4.26 34.27 -11.13
C GLU A 286 -3.02 34.14 -10.20
N THR A 287 -3.19 33.66 -8.97
CA THR A 287 -2.10 33.47 -8.03
C THR A 287 -1.28 32.24 -8.41
N ARG A 288 0.02 32.31 -8.13
CA ARG A 288 0.93 31.16 -8.26
C ARG A 288 1.03 30.33 -6.99
N SER A 289 0.39 30.77 -5.91
CA SER A 289 0.33 30.01 -4.68
C SER A 289 -1.05 30.01 -4.04
N ALA A 290 -1.29 28.98 -3.24
CA ALA A 290 -2.49 28.78 -2.47
C ALA A 290 -2.15 28.08 -1.15
N LYS A 291 -2.95 28.31 -0.10
CA LYS A 291 -2.67 27.80 1.25
C LYS A 291 -3.90 27.12 1.85
N LEU A 292 -3.71 25.93 2.43
CA LEU A 292 -4.71 25.15 3.14
C LEU A 292 -4.18 24.83 4.53
N ASP A 293 -4.92 25.26 5.55
CA ASP A 293 -4.55 25.04 6.94
C ASP A 293 -5.50 24.03 7.59
N ILE A 294 -4.95 22.94 8.10
CA ILE A 294 -5.67 21.83 8.73
C ILE A 294 -5.29 21.79 10.20
N ARG A 295 -6.26 22.00 11.08
CA ARG A 295 -6.03 21.84 12.51
C ARG A 295 -6.16 20.37 12.86
N VAL A 296 -5.13 19.83 13.51
CA VAL A 296 -5.13 18.45 13.97
C VAL A 296 -5.00 18.42 15.48
N GLU A 297 -5.95 17.75 16.14
CA GLU A 297 -5.95 17.58 17.60
C GLU A 297 -5.01 16.43 18.00
N GLY A 298 -3.95 16.77 18.76
CA GLY A 298 -3.00 15.81 19.34
C GLY A 298 -1.81 15.42 18.44
N PRO A 299 -0.82 14.70 19.00
CA PRO A 299 0.26 14.11 18.20
C PRO A 299 -0.34 13.15 17.18
N SER A 300 -0.13 13.44 15.90
CA SER A 300 -0.79 12.73 14.80
C SER A 300 0.25 12.06 13.92
N ARG A 301 0.05 10.77 13.65
CA ARG A 301 0.86 9.95 12.75
C ARG A 301 -0.08 9.24 11.79
N GLY A 302 0.18 9.29 10.49
CA GLY A 302 -0.56 8.51 9.51
C GLY A 302 -0.38 9.00 8.08
N TYR A 303 -1.44 8.90 7.29
CA TYR A 303 -1.46 9.31 5.89
C TYR A 303 -2.47 10.43 5.69
N LEU A 304 -2.09 11.41 4.88
CA LEU A 304 -2.98 12.42 4.34
C LEU A 304 -3.13 12.19 2.85
N ILE A 305 -4.37 12.05 2.38
CA ILE A 305 -4.63 11.80 0.97
C ILE A 305 -5.41 12.97 0.39
N MET A 306 -4.86 13.58 -0.65
CA MET A 306 -5.49 14.66 -1.39
C MET A 306 -5.66 14.24 -2.86
N ASP A 307 -6.90 14.13 -3.30
CA ASP A 307 -7.20 14.00 -4.73
C ASP A 307 -7.14 15.38 -5.36
N PHE A 308 -6.37 15.55 -6.43
CA PHE A 308 -6.32 16.77 -7.22
C PHE A 308 -6.93 16.53 -8.60
N THR A 309 -7.75 17.46 -9.04
CA THR A 309 -8.22 17.52 -10.43
C THR A 309 -7.71 18.83 -11.01
N THR A 310 -6.85 18.73 -12.02
CA THR A 310 -6.32 19.88 -12.76
C THR A 310 -6.97 20.00 -14.13
N PHE A 311 -7.19 21.23 -14.58
CA PHE A 311 -7.58 21.52 -15.95
C PHE A 311 -6.69 22.63 -16.52
N LEU A 312 -5.90 22.29 -17.54
CA LEU A 312 -5.13 23.27 -18.31
C LEU A 312 -5.84 23.49 -19.65
N PRO A 313 -6.36 24.70 -19.95
CA PRO A 313 -7.25 24.90 -21.10
C PRO A 313 -6.59 24.72 -22.48
N ASN A 314 -5.26 24.78 -22.57
CA ASN A 314 -4.55 24.81 -23.85
C ASN A 314 -3.59 23.61 -24.01
N PRO A 315 -3.64 22.91 -25.15
CA PRO A 315 -2.66 21.89 -25.50
C PRO A 315 -1.22 22.45 -25.49
N GLY A 316 -0.28 21.68 -24.93
CA GLY A 316 1.13 22.09 -24.82
C GLY A 316 1.43 23.05 -23.67
N MET A 317 0.45 23.42 -22.84
CA MET A 317 0.77 24.05 -21.56
C MET A 317 1.30 23.00 -20.58
N GLU A 318 2.51 23.26 -20.11
CA GLU A 318 3.12 22.57 -18.97
C GLU A 318 3.07 23.49 -17.74
N ASN A 319 2.69 22.92 -16.60
CA ASN A 319 2.75 23.57 -15.29
C ASN A 319 3.35 22.58 -14.29
N GLU A 320 3.92 23.08 -13.20
CA GLU A 320 4.43 22.26 -12.11
C GLU A 320 3.75 22.68 -10.83
N LEU A 321 3.06 21.76 -10.17
CA LEU A 321 2.49 21.95 -8.85
C LEU A 321 3.46 21.40 -7.81
N THR A 322 4.06 22.29 -7.04
CA THR A 322 4.84 21.94 -5.86
C THR A 322 3.96 22.05 -4.62
N VAL A 323 3.91 21.00 -3.82
CA VAL A 323 3.23 20.98 -2.52
C VAL A 323 4.28 21.12 -1.44
N LEU A 324 4.05 22.05 -0.53
CA LEU A 324 4.86 22.25 0.67
C LEU A 324 3.98 21.96 1.89
N LEU A 325 4.54 21.25 2.85
CA LEU A 325 3.92 21.00 4.15
C LEU A 325 4.73 21.73 5.22
N ASN A 326 4.10 22.65 5.93
CA ASN A 326 4.73 23.54 6.90
C ASN A 326 5.99 24.24 6.34
N GLY A 327 5.95 24.60 5.06
CA GLY A 327 7.04 25.26 4.34
C GLY A 327 8.12 24.33 3.77
N GLU A 328 8.08 23.03 4.08
CA GLU A 328 8.99 22.03 3.50
C GLU A 328 8.38 21.43 2.23
N GLN A 329 9.11 21.46 1.12
CA GLN A 329 8.66 20.81 -0.12
C GLN A 329 8.49 19.30 0.10
N VAL A 330 7.29 18.78 -0.18
CA VAL A 330 6.98 17.35 -0.03
C VAL A 330 6.87 16.65 -1.37
N GLU A 331 6.34 17.34 -2.39
CA GLU A 331 6.13 16.73 -3.69
C GLU A 331 6.05 17.77 -4.80
N THR A 332 6.48 17.40 -6.01
CA THR A 332 6.29 18.21 -7.22
C THR A 332 5.67 17.35 -8.30
N HIS A 333 4.55 17.81 -8.84
CA HIS A 333 3.78 17.14 -9.89
C HIS A 333 3.78 17.96 -11.18
N LYS A 334 4.18 17.34 -12.29
CA LYS A 334 4.04 17.93 -13.63
C LYS A 334 2.60 17.78 -14.13
N VAL A 335 2.04 18.85 -14.65
CA VAL A 335 0.68 18.94 -15.16
C VAL A 335 0.76 19.39 -16.62
N ASP A 336 0.29 18.55 -17.56
CA ASP A 336 0.29 18.89 -18.98
C ASP A 336 -1.01 18.50 -19.70
N GLY A 337 -1.42 19.34 -20.65
CA GLY A 337 -2.43 19.00 -21.67
C GLY A 337 -3.88 19.44 -21.38
N PRO A 338 -4.76 19.36 -22.41
CA PRO A 338 -6.14 19.85 -22.37
C PRO A 338 -7.12 18.89 -21.70
N ASP A 339 -6.74 17.62 -21.57
CA ASP A 339 -7.54 16.58 -20.94
C ASP A 339 -7.26 16.66 -19.45
N GLY A 340 -8.22 17.21 -18.68
CA GLY A 340 -8.07 17.37 -17.24
C GLY A 340 -7.45 16.13 -16.60
N ARG A 341 -6.34 16.30 -15.89
CA ARG A 341 -5.66 15.19 -15.23
C ARG A 341 -6.07 15.16 -13.77
N ASP A 342 -6.59 14.00 -13.38
CA ASP A 342 -6.68 13.62 -11.99
C ASP A 342 -5.33 13.06 -11.56
N PHE A 343 -4.76 13.62 -10.49
CA PHE A 343 -3.64 13.01 -9.80
C PHE A 343 -3.91 12.97 -8.31
N LYS A 344 -3.33 11.98 -7.65
CA LYS A 344 -3.58 11.75 -6.23
C LYS A 344 -2.28 11.92 -5.49
N LEU A 345 -2.33 12.75 -4.46
CA LEU A 345 -1.22 13.00 -3.57
C LEU A 345 -1.46 12.23 -2.28
N VAL A 346 -0.59 11.26 -1.99
CA VAL A 346 -0.62 10.49 -0.74
C VAL A 346 0.61 10.83 0.07
N LEU A 347 0.43 11.68 1.08
CA LEU A 347 1.52 12.11 1.96
C LEU A 347 1.54 11.23 3.21
N ASN A 348 2.64 10.50 3.41
CA ASN A 348 2.92 9.85 4.69
C ASN A 348 3.41 10.90 5.68
N ILE A 349 2.56 11.30 6.61
CA ILE A 349 2.89 12.26 7.68
C ILE A 349 3.45 11.55 8.92
N SER A 350 3.58 10.21 8.92
CA SER A 350 4.13 9.43 10.04
C SER A 350 5.65 9.51 10.15
N GLU A 351 6.34 9.68 9.02
CA GLU A 351 7.81 9.70 8.94
C GLU A 351 8.42 11.08 9.22
N LYS A 352 7.57 12.11 9.20
CA LYS A 352 7.97 13.47 9.54
C LYS A 352 7.82 13.66 11.03
N ASP A 353 8.92 13.97 11.71
CA ASP A 353 8.90 14.31 13.13
C ASP A 353 8.24 15.68 13.29
N PHE A 354 6.91 15.69 13.37
CA PHE A 354 6.13 16.88 13.75
C PHE A 354 6.24 17.19 15.24
N GLY A 355 7.38 16.80 15.86
CA GLY A 355 7.76 17.05 17.22
C GLY A 355 7.29 18.42 17.70
N LYS A 356 6.37 18.37 18.68
CA LYS A 356 5.86 19.51 19.46
C LYS A 356 4.95 20.50 18.72
N VAL A 357 4.22 20.09 17.68
CA VAL A 357 3.01 20.85 17.29
C VAL A 357 1.79 19.98 17.53
N ALA A 358 1.25 20.07 18.73
CA ALA A 358 -0.20 20.08 18.80
C ALA A 358 -0.66 21.27 17.92
N GLY A 359 -1.44 21.02 16.85
CA GLY A 359 -2.40 22.03 16.41
C GLY A 359 -2.32 22.68 15.03
N HIS A 360 -1.46 22.32 14.07
CA HIS A 360 -1.57 22.89 12.71
C HIS A 360 -0.74 22.17 11.62
N LEU A 361 -1.37 21.73 10.53
CA LEU A 361 -0.73 21.35 9.27
C LEU A 361 -1.03 22.43 8.23
N SER A 362 0.01 22.99 7.62
CA SER A 362 -0.10 24.08 6.66
C SER A 362 0.39 23.61 5.30
N PHE A 363 -0.53 23.43 4.36
CA PHE A 363 -0.21 23.06 2.99
C PHE A 363 -0.11 24.32 2.15
N GLU A 364 1.03 24.53 1.51
CA GLU A 364 1.19 25.52 0.47
C GLU A 364 1.30 24.82 -0.88
N PHE A 365 0.45 25.20 -1.81
CA PHE A 365 0.49 24.77 -3.20
C PHE A 365 1.14 25.88 -4.00
N LYS A 366 2.22 25.59 -4.74
CA LYS A 366 2.94 26.55 -5.59
C LYS A 366 2.97 26.03 -7.02
N ALA A 367 2.35 26.77 -7.91
CA ALA A 367 2.35 26.49 -9.33
C ALA A 367 3.49 27.27 -10.01
N SER A 368 4.23 26.64 -10.93
CA SER A 368 5.26 27.34 -11.71
C SER A 368 4.68 28.43 -12.62
N LYS A 369 3.44 28.24 -13.07
CA LYS A 369 2.63 29.21 -13.81
C LYS A 369 1.26 29.38 -13.14
N ALA A 370 0.70 30.58 -13.22
CA ALA A 370 -0.63 30.85 -12.69
C ALA A 370 -1.68 30.01 -13.43
N PHE A 371 -2.63 29.43 -12.69
CA PHE A 371 -3.83 28.85 -13.25
C PHE A 371 -4.75 30.02 -13.65
N ARG A 372 -4.83 30.33 -14.95
CA ARG A 372 -5.71 31.39 -15.48
C ARG A 372 -7.06 30.81 -15.84
N PRO A 373 -8.19 31.26 -15.26
CA PRO A 373 -9.53 30.80 -15.60
C PRO A 373 -9.68 30.64 -17.11
N ALA A 374 -10.22 29.50 -17.58
CA ALA A 374 -10.45 29.36 -19.00
C ALA A 374 -11.48 30.43 -19.41
N ASP A 375 -11.19 31.22 -20.44
CA ASP A 375 -12.07 32.28 -20.96
C ASP A 375 -13.40 31.75 -21.55
N HIS A 376 -13.82 30.53 -21.23
CA HIS A 376 -15.03 29.91 -21.75
C HIS A 376 -16.25 30.19 -20.87
N VAL A 377 -17.21 30.87 -21.51
CA VAL A 377 -18.38 31.57 -20.96
C VAL A 377 -19.57 30.66 -20.60
N ASP A 378 -19.52 29.33 -20.78
CA ASP A 378 -20.74 28.51 -20.72
C ASP A 378 -20.75 27.33 -19.73
N SER A 379 -19.93 27.36 -18.67
CA SER A 379 -20.20 26.49 -17.50
C SER A 379 -19.88 27.19 -16.20
N ASP A 380 -20.80 27.17 -15.24
CA ASP A 380 -20.64 27.66 -13.86
C ASP A 380 -19.55 26.90 -13.05
N ASP A 381 -18.69 26.12 -13.72
CA ASP A 381 -17.77 25.19 -13.08
C ASP A 381 -16.40 25.10 -13.77
N VAL A 382 -15.84 26.22 -14.21
CA VAL A 382 -14.45 26.28 -14.74
C VAL A 382 -13.45 26.17 -13.58
N ARG A 383 -13.30 24.95 -13.03
CA ARG A 383 -12.32 24.63 -11.97
C ARG A 383 -10.97 24.29 -12.60
N GLN A 384 -9.89 24.94 -12.17
CA GLN A 384 -8.54 24.69 -12.73
C GLN A 384 -7.64 23.86 -11.85
N LEU A 385 -7.81 23.97 -10.52
CA LEU A 385 -7.34 22.97 -9.58
C LEU A 385 -8.39 22.81 -8.49
N SER A 386 -8.92 21.60 -8.34
CA SER A 386 -9.70 21.23 -7.17
C SER A 386 -8.96 20.19 -6.37
N PHE A 387 -9.10 20.21 -5.04
CA PHE A 387 -8.61 19.12 -4.22
C PHE A 387 -9.66 18.62 -3.23
N LYS A 388 -9.49 17.36 -2.82
CA LYS A 388 -10.33 16.69 -1.83
C LYS A 388 -9.47 15.92 -0.84
N LEU A 389 -9.55 16.28 0.43
CA LEU A 389 -8.95 15.50 1.52
C LEU A 389 -9.80 14.25 1.75
N LEU A 390 -9.22 13.06 1.54
CA LEU A 390 -9.93 11.78 1.71
C LEU A 390 -9.82 11.22 3.12
N GLY A 391 -8.81 11.60 3.90
CA GLY A 391 -8.61 11.05 5.23
C GLY A 391 -7.32 11.46 5.91
N LEU A 392 -7.33 11.34 7.24
CA LEU A 392 -6.18 11.37 8.13
C LEU A 392 -6.22 10.09 8.97
N GLN A 393 -5.21 9.23 8.87
CA GLN A 393 -5.05 8.11 9.81
C GLN A 393 -4.31 8.58 11.06
N TYR A 394 -4.73 8.10 12.23
CA TYR A 394 -3.94 8.07 13.46
C TYR A 394 -3.33 6.66 13.59
N VAL A 395 -2.01 6.56 13.81
CA VAL A 395 -1.29 5.32 14.14
C VAL A 395 -0.86 5.37 15.59
#